data_AF-A0A392RG25-F1
#
_entry.id   AF-A0A392RG25-F1
#
_cell.length_a   1.000
_cell.length_b   1.000
_cell.length_c   1.000
_cell.angle_alpha   90.00
_cell.angle_beta   90.00
_cell.angle_gamma   90.00
#
_symmetry.space_group_name_H-M   'P 1'
#
loop_
_entity.id
_entity.type
_entity.pdbx_description
1 polymer ?
#
loop_
_entity_poly.entity_id
_entity_poly.type
_entity_poly.pdbx_seq_one_letter_code
_entity_poly.pdbx_strand_id
1 'polypeptide(L)' 'MLETTLVALQDIMLDKVLDEAGRKILCSEFSKIMQQGYAYLPAGLCVSSMNRPVSYEQAIAWKVLNDDDA' A
#
# COMPACT_ATOMS: atom_id res chain seq x y z
N MET A 1 -12.85 -9.60 7.82
CA MET A 1 -11.82 -10.11 6.90
C MET A 1 -12.54 -10.57 5.65
N LEU A 2 -12.26 -9.99 4.48
CA LEU A 2 -12.92 -10.39 3.23
C LEU A 2 -12.14 -11.60 2.67
N GLU A 3 -12.75 -12.78 2.61
CA GLU A 3 -12.14 -13.93 1.93
C GLU A 3 -12.23 -13.70 0.42
N THR A 4 -11.10 -13.45 -0.23
CA THR A 4 -11.02 -13.18 -1.67
C THR A 4 -9.70 -13.69 -2.24
N THR A 5 -9.67 -13.99 -3.54
CA THR A 5 -8.45 -14.41 -4.25
C THR A 5 -7.70 -13.19 -4.79
N LEU A 6 -6.39 -13.32 -5.05
CA LEU A 6 -5.59 -12.22 -5.61
C LEU A 6 -6.15 -11.69 -6.93
N VAL A 7 -6.66 -12.58 -7.79
CA VAL A 7 -7.29 -12.23 -9.06
C VAL A 7 -8.59 -11.47 -8.82
N ALA A 8 -9.46 -11.99 -7.94
CA ALA A 8 -10.71 -11.33 -7.62
C ALA A 8 -10.51 -9.96 -6.97
N LEU A 9 -9.41 -9.75 -6.22
CA LEU A 9 -9.07 -8.47 -5.60
C LEU A 9 -8.76 -7.38 -6.64
N GLN A 10 -8.13 -7.74 -7.77
CA GLN A 10 -7.80 -6.79 -8.84
C GLN A 10 -9.04 -6.28 -9.58
N ASP A 11 -10.11 -7.09 -9.61
CA ASP A 11 -11.37 -6.76 -10.26
C ASP A 11 -12.32 -5.95 -9.35
N ILE A 12 -11.99 -5.77 -8.06
CA ILE A 12 -12.81 -4.98 -7.15
C ILE A 12 -12.68 -3.50 -7.51
N MET A 13 -13.77 -2.92 -7.99
CA MET A 13 -13.84 -1.49 -8.23
C MET A 13 -13.72 -0.70 -6.91
N LEU A 14 -13.01 0.43 -6.97
CA LEU A 14 -12.71 1.27 -5.81
C LEU A 14 -13.98 1.75 -5.08
N ASP A 15 -15.09 1.95 -5.78
CA ASP A 15 -16.40 2.34 -5.23
C ASP A 15 -17.08 1.23 -4.40
N LYS A 16 -16.62 -0.01 -4.54
CA LYS A 16 -17.04 -1.14 -3.67
C LYS A 16 -16.22 -1.22 -2.39
N VAL A 17 -15.10 -0.52 -2.32
CA VAL A 17 -14.18 -0.49 -1.18
C VAL A 17 -14.31 0.81 -0.37
N LEU A 18 -14.49 1.93 -1.07
CA LEU A 18 -14.58 3.26 -0.50
C LEU A 18 -15.92 3.91 -0.87
N ASP A 19 -16.58 4.51 0.11
CA ASP A 19 -17.75 5.35 -0.12
C ASP A 19 -17.36 6.68 -0.82
N GLU A 20 -18.34 7.53 -1.11
CA GLU A 20 -18.07 8.80 -1.78
C GLU A 20 -17.10 9.71 -1.01
N ALA A 21 -17.20 9.74 0.31
CA ALA A 21 -16.32 10.54 1.16
C ALA A 21 -14.88 9.99 1.13
N GLY A 22 -14.71 8.69 1.30
CA GLY A 22 -13.42 8.00 1.24
C GLY A 22 -12.73 8.17 -0.11
N ARG A 23 -13.48 8.12 -1.22
CA ARG A 23 -12.93 8.40 -2.55
C ARG A 23 -12.44 9.84 -2.69
N LYS A 24 -13.17 10.83 -2.17
CA LYS A 24 -12.75 12.25 -2.20
C LYS A 24 -11.45 12.46 -1.41
N ILE A 25 -11.34 11.85 -0.24
CA ILE A 25 -10.12 11.89 0.58
C ILE A 25 -8.95 11.22 -0.15
N LEU A 26 -9.16 10.03 -0.72
CA LEU A 26 -8.10 9.35 -1.47
C LEU A 26 -7.63 10.24 -2.63
N CYS A 27 -8.54 10.83 -3.41
CA CYS A 27 -8.16 11.70 -4.53
C CYS A 27 -7.37 12.94 -4.08
N SER A 28 -7.66 13.53 -2.91
CA SER A 28 -6.91 14.69 -2.40
C SER A 28 -5.51 14.32 -1.89
N GLU A 29 -5.37 13.13 -1.29
CA GLU A 29 -4.12 12.66 -0.71
C GLU A 29 -3.24 11.88 -1.70
N PHE A 30 -3.82 11.29 -2.76
CA PHE A 30 -3.11 10.41 -3.68
C PHE A 30 -1.90 11.08 -4.33
N SER A 31 -2.05 12.33 -4.78
CA SER A 31 -0.93 13.11 -5.34
C SER A 31 0.19 13.34 -4.32
N LYS A 32 -0.15 13.54 -3.03
CA LYS A 32 0.85 13.70 -1.97
C LYS A 32 1.56 12.37 -1.69
N ILE A 33 0.81 11.27 -1.63
CA ILE A 33 1.37 9.90 -1.50
C ILE A 33 2.35 9.62 -2.65
N MET A 34 1.98 9.98 -3.88
CA MET A 34 2.85 9.82 -5.05
C MET A 34 4.10 10.72 -5.00
N GLN A 35 4.00 11.91 -4.39
CA GLN A 35 5.12 12.86 -4.24
C GLN A 35 6.05 12.52 -3.07
N GLN A 36 5.62 11.74 -2.07
CA GLN A 36 6.44 11.30 -0.94
C GLN A 36 7.58 10.35 -1.35
N GLY A 37 7.57 9.87 -2.58
CA GLY A 37 8.59 8.99 -3.14
C GLY A 37 8.41 7.55 -2.68
N TYR A 38 8.70 6.61 -3.58
CA TYR A 38 8.73 5.18 -3.28
C TYR A 38 10.07 4.59 -3.72
N ALA A 39 10.49 3.54 -3.02
CA ALA A 39 11.64 2.74 -3.40
C ALA A 39 11.15 1.45 -4.07
N TYR A 40 11.73 1.15 -5.24
CA TYR A 40 11.60 -0.16 -5.86
C TYR A 40 12.72 -1.06 -5.35
N LEU A 41 12.36 -2.21 -4.79
CA LEU A 41 13.29 -3.19 -4.26
C LEU A 41 13.26 -4.43 -5.17
N PRO A 42 14.41 -4.84 -5.74
CA PRO A 42 14.51 -6.09 -6.49
C PRO A 42 14.34 -7.30 -5.56
N ALA A 43 14.22 -8.51 -6.12
CA ALA A 43 14.08 -9.75 -5.36
C ALA A 43 15.10 -9.86 -4.22
N GLY A 44 14.63 -10.31 -3.06
CA GLY A 44 15.46 -10.31 -1.85
C GLY A 44 14.87 -11.07 -0.68
N LEU A 45 15.56 -10.95 0.45
CA LEU A 45 15.17 -11.49 1.75
C LEU A 45 15.06 -10.33 2.74
N CYS A 46 13.97 -10.26 3.49
CA CYS A 46 13.82 -9.35 4.62
C CYS A 46 13.47 -10.12 5.89
N VAL A 47 13.61 -9.46 7.03
CA VAL A 47 13.19 -9.98 8.32
C VAL A 47 11.95 -9.20 8.75
N SER A 48 10.86 -9.92 9.02
CA SER A 48 9.62 -9.32 9.54
C SER A 48 9.79 -8.84 10.98
N SER A 49 8.86 -8.01 11.46
CA SER A 49 8.81 -7.57 12.87
C SER A 49 8.70 -8.71 13.89
N MET A 50 8.33 -9.92 13.45
CA MET A 50 8.32 -11.14 14.27
C MET A 50 9.63 -11.95 14.19
N ASN A 51 10.73 -11.38 13.68
CA ASN A 51 12.02 -12.04 13.46
C ASN A 51 11.96 -13.28 12.56
N ARG A 52 10.99 -13.32 11.63
CA ARG A 52 10.89 -14.40 10.63
C ARG A 52 11.50 -13.94 9.30
N PRO A 53 12.37 -14.75 8.66
CA PRO A 53 12.86 -14.47 7.32
C PRO A 53 11.73 -14.63 6.29
N VAL A 54 11.66 -13.68 5.36
CA VAL A 54 10.67 -13.63 4.27
C VAL A 54 11.41 -13.34 2.97
N SER A 55 11.20 -14.19 1.96
CA SER A 55 11.66 -13.94 0.59
C SER A 55 10.57 -13.22 -0.21
N TYR A 56 10.98 -12.31 -1.09
CA TYR A 56 10.08 -11.62 -2.01
C TYR A 56 10.73 -11.49 -3.40
N GLU A 57 9.92 -11.55 -4.46
CA GLU A 57 10.39 -11.37 -5.85
C GLU A 57 10.54 -9.89 -6.22
N GLN A 58 9.70 -9.04 -5.63
CA GLN A 58 9.71 -7.59 -5.82
C GLN A 58 8.99 -6.94 -4.63
N ALA A 59 9.47 -5.76 -4.19
CA ALA A 59 8.77 -4.97 -3.18
C ALA A 59 8.76 -3.48 -3.54
N ILE A 60 7.69 -2.80 -3.14
CA ILE A 60 7.56 -1.34 -3.20
C ILE A 60 7.47 -0.87 -1.75
N ALA A 61 8.38 0.02 -1.35
CA ALA A 61 8.36 0.63 -0.03
C ALA A 61 8.12 2.13 -0.16
N TRP A 62 7.28 2.69 0.70
CA TRP A 62 7.11 4.13 0.84
C TRP A 62 7.12 4.49 2.33
N LYS A 63 7.66 5.67 2.64
CA LYS A 63 7.66 6.19 4.01
C LYS A 63 6.32 6.87 4.27
N VAL A 64 5.56 6.36 5.23
CA VAL A 64 4.36 7.05 5.73
C VAL A 64 4.83 8.10 6.72
N LEU A 65 4.65 9.37 6.39
CA LEU A 65 4.89 10.50 7.30
C LEU A 65 3.60 10.78 8.08
N ASN A 66 3.71 10.96 9.40
CA ASN A 66 2.62 11.51 10.20
C ASN A 66 2.75 13.04 10.27
N ASP A 67 1.65 13.73 10.52
CA ASP A 67 1.62 15.20 10.64
C ASP A 67 2.55 15.74 11.76
N ASP A 68 2.91 14.89 12.72
CA ASP A 68 3.83 15.22 13.83
C ASP A 68 5.32 15.22 13.44
N ASP A 69 5.68 14.73 12.24
CA ASP A 69 7.07 14.65 11.75
C ASP A 69 7.42 15.79 10.75
N ALA A 70 6.64 16.87 10.74
CA ALA A 70 6.83 18.05 9.88
C ALA A 70 7.78 19.11 10.48
#